data_AF-A0A383B6Z2-F1
#
_entry.id   AF-A0A383B6Z2-F1
#
_cell.length_a   1.000
_cell.length_b   1.000
_cell.length_c   1.000
_cell.angle_alpha   90.00
_cell.angle_beta   90.00
_cell.angle_gamma   90.00
#
_symmetry.space_group_name_H-M   'P 1'
#
loop_
_entity.id
_entity.type
_entity.pdbx_description
1 polymer ?
#
loop_
_entity_poly.entity_id
_entity_poly.type
_entity_poly.pdbx_seq_one_letter_code
_entity_poly.pdbx_strand_id
1 'polypeptide(L)'
;MESEKQTAWRLVEGSVNIDEEHIKITYGAIDGDDFEPIALAAPGNNKTFTVQYLLKPEPENEDNQKMLDAVRKELNFYFLELKEKDPWAYACYHCTTAANLYSDVHWHHYPNGDKGESEHHAEIVIL
;
A
#
# COMPACT_ATOMS: atom_id res chain seq x y z
N MET A 1 -17.25 26.76 -17.32
CA MET A 1 -15.97 26.37 -16.69
C MET A 1 -15.84 24.87 -16.89
N GLU A 2 -15.23 24.46 -18.01
CA GLU A 2 -14.85 23.06 -18.18
C GLU A 2 -13.74 22.75 -17.19
N SER A 3 -13.99 21.88 -16.23
CA SER A 3 -12.93 21.35 -15.37
C SER A 3 -11.94 20.63 -16.29
N GLU A 4 -10.67 21.02 -16.26
CA GLU A 4 -9.62 20.31 -16.96
C GLU A 4 -9.71 18.82 -16.62
N LYS A 5 -9.92 17.97 -17.64
CA LYS A 5 -10.03 16.52 -17.44
C LYS A 5 -8.69 16.04 -16.90
N GLN A 6 -8.66 15.61 -15.64
CA GLN A 6 -7.52 14.93 -15.03
C GLN A 6 -7.13 13.72 -15.90
N THR A 7 -5.99 13.77 -16.57
CA THR A 7 -5.58 12.73 -17.53
C THR A 7 -4.67 11.67 -16.92
N ALA A 8 -3.88 12.04 -15.91
CA ALA A 8 -2.89 11.20 -15.26
C ALA A 8 -3.33 10.73 -13.87
N TRP A 9 -2.86 9.53 -13.49
CA TRP A 9 -2.99 9.01 -12.13
C TRP A 9 -2.20 9.86 -11.14
N ARG A 10 -2.67 9.95 -9.90
CA ARG A 10 -1.97 10.63 -8.81
C ARG A 10 -2.27 10.00 -7.46
N LEU A 11 -1.32 10.10 -6.55
CA LEU A 11 -1.50 9.80 -5.14
C LEU A 11 -1.97 11.07 -4.42
N VAL A 12 -2.96 10.93 -3.55
CA VAL A 12 -3.50 12.02 -2.72
C VAL A 12 -3.46 11.56 -1.28
N GLU A 13 -2.85 12.35 -0.41
CA GLU A 13 -2.85 12.05 1.02
C GLU A 13 -4.25 12.28 1.62
N GLY A 14 -4.73 11.33 2.41
CA GLY A 14 -6.04 11.39 3.05
C GLY A 14 -6.35 10.14 3.87
N SER A 15 -7.42 10.19 4.65
CA SER A 15 -7.88 9.03 5.41
C SER A 15 -8.46 7.95 4.50
N VAL A 16 -8.11 6.69 4.77
CA VAL A 16 -8.63 5.50 4.10
C VAL A 16 -9.68 4.85 4.99
N ASN A 17 -10.83 4.48 4.41
CA ASN A 17 -11.86 3.71 5.12
C ASN A 17 -11.47 2.22 5.12
N ILE A 18 -11.10 1.69 6.29
CA ILE A 18 -10.68 0.28 6.42
C ILE A 18 -11.83 -0.71 6.29
N ASP A 19 -13.08 -0.27 6.43
CA ASP A 19 -14.26 -1.12 6.23
C ASP A 19 -14.57 -1.34 4.73
N GLU A 20 -13.88 -0.61 3.85
CA GLU A 20 -13.97 -0.70 2.39
C GLU A 20 -12.72 -1.35 1.80
N GLU A 21 -12.74 -1.56 0.48
CA GLU A 21 -11.58 -2.08 -0.25
C GLU A 21 -10.35 -1.19 -0.06
N HIS A 22 -9.27 -1.80 0.42
CA HIS A 22 -7.99 -1.12 0.58
C HIS A 22 -6.81 -2.10 0.50
N ILE A 23 -5.61 -1.54 0.40
CA ILE A 23 -4.36 -2.26 0.55
C ILE A 23 -3.65 -1.72 1.79
N LYS A 24 -3.21 -2.62 2.67
CA LYS A 24 -2.32 -2.31 3.80
C LYS A 24 -0.88 -2.54 3.35
N ILE A 25 -0.03 -1.57 3.60
CA ILE A 25 1.38 -1.58 3.22
C ILE A 25 2.23 -1.59 4.49
N THR A 26 3.04 -2.62 4.65
CA THR A 26 3.93 -2.82 5.79
C THR A 26 5.40 -2.82 5.35
N TYR A 27 6.30 -2.54 6.28
CA TYR A 27 7.74 -2.66 6.07
C TYR A 27 8.35 -3.66 7.05
N GLY A 28 9.19 -4.56 6.56
CA GLY A 28 9.85 -5.59 7.36
C GLY A 28 10.54 -6.61 6.47
N ALA A 29 11.44 -7.40 7.04
CA ALA A 29 12.04 -8.54 6.33
C ALA A 29 11.13 -9.78 6.48
N ILE A 30 11.09 -10.64 5.47
CA ILE A 30 10.29 -11.88 5.50
C ILE A 30 10.69 -12.84 6.64
N ASP A 31 11.95 -12.79 7.07
CA ASP A 31 12.51 -13.53 8.19
C ASP A 31 12.56 -12.74 9.50
N GLY A 32 12.01 -11.52 9.50
CA GLY A 32 11.85 -10.67 10.66
C GLY A 32 10.56 -10.96 11.42
N ASP A 33 10.57 -10.66 12.71
CA ASP A 33 9.42 -10.88 13.60
C ASP A 33 8.40 -9.72 13.56
N ASP A 34 8.77 -8.55 13.02
CA ASP A 34 7.96 -7.33 13.06
C ASP A 34 7.72 -6.74 11.67
N PHE A 35 6.45 -6.68 11.26
CA PHE A 35 6.00 -5.93 10.09
C PHE A 35 5.34 -4.63 10.54
N GLU A 36 6.04 -3.52 10.36
CA GLU A 36 5.54 -2.20 10.76
C GLU A 36 4.52 -1.68 9.73
N PRO A 37 3.27 -1.36 10.12
CA PRO A 37 2.30 -0.76 9.20
C PRO A 37 2.68 0.67 8.84
N ILE A 38 3.03 0.91 7.57
CA ILE A 38 3.51 2.22 7.12
C ILE A 38 2.39 3.03 6.48
N ALA A 39 1.56 2.41 5.65
CA ALA A 39 0.53 3.12 4.91
C ALA A 39 -0.69 2.25 4.58
N LEU A 40 -1.81 2.92 4.30
CA LEU A 40 -2.97 2.35 3.63
C LEU A 40 -3.14 3.03 2.27
N ALA A 41 -3.56 2.27 1.27
CA ALA A 41 -3.93 2.79 -0.05
C ALA A 41 -5.35 2.34 -0.41
N ALA A 42 -6.14 3.23 -1.00
CA ALA A 42 -7.48 2.93 -1.49
C ALA A 42 -7.72 3.54 -2.88
N PRO A 43 -8.56 2.92 -3.71
CA PRO A 43 -8.93 3.50 -4.99
C PRO A 43 -9.77 4.76 -4.76
N GLY A 44 -9.44 5.82 -5.48
CA GLY A 44 -10.16 7.09 -5.44
C GLY A 44 -10.90 7.40 -6.73
N ASN A 45 -11.63 8.51 -6.74
CA ASN A 45 -12.34 9.00 -7.93
C ASN A 45 -11.42 9.77 -8.86
N ASN A 46 -11.76 9.86 -10.14
CA ASN A 46 -11.07 10.72 -11.12
C ASN A 46 -9.55 10.46 -11.23
N LYS A 47 -9.15 9.19 -11.37
CA LYS A 47 -7.75 8.76 -11.50
C LYS A 47 -6.89 9.15 -10.29
N THR A 48 -7.41 8.97 -9.08
CA THR A 48 -6.62 9.17 -7.85
C THR A 48 -6.57 7.90 -7.03
N PHE A 49 -5.53 7.80 -6.22
CA PHE A 49 -5.43 6.84 -5.12
C PHE A 49 -5.29 7.63 -3.83
N THR A 50 -6.09 7.29 -2.83
CA THR A 50 -5.95 7.87 -1.49
C THR A 50 -4.88 7.09 -0.75
N VAL A 51 -3.91 7.78 -0.17
CA VAL A 51 -2.85 7.18 0.65
C VAL A 51 -2.91 7.78 2.05
N GLN A 52 -3.01 6.92 3.06
CA GLN A 52 -2.90 7.30 4.46
C GLN A 52 -1.58 6.79 5.01
N TYR A 53 -0.64 7.68 5.36
CA TYR A 53 0.55 7.29 6.10
C TYR A 53 0.21 7.10 7.58
N LEU A 54 0.54 5.92 8.12
CA LEU A 54 0.29 5.53 9.51
C LEU A 54 1.50 5.83 10.38
N LEU A 55 2.70 5.63 9.85
CA LEU A 55 3.95 5.94 10.53
C LEU A 55 4.11 7.46 10.65
N LYS A 56 4.28 7.94 11.89
CA LYS A 56 4.64 9.32 12.18
C LYS A 56 6.15 9.40 12.38
N PRO A 57 6.92 9.89 11.40
CA PRO A 57 8.36 9.88 11.52
C PRO A 57 8.80 10.91 12.57
N GLU A 58 9.62 10.44 13.51
CA GLU A 58 10.39 11.32 14.36
C GLU A 58 11.60 11.83 13.56
N PRO A 59 11.88 13.15 13.51
CA PRO A 59 12.93 13.70 12.66
C PRO A 59 14.33 13.12 12.89
N GLU A 60 14.61 12.63 14.09
CA GLU A 60 15.90 12.06 14.48
C GLU A 60 16.00 10.55 14.23
N ASN A 61 14.90 9.90 13.82
CA ASN A 61 14.87 8.47 13.54
C ASN A 61 15.07 8.22 12.03
N GLU A 62 16.32 7.92 11.65
CA GLU A 62 16.70 7.64 10.26
C GLU A 62 15.99 6.39 9.70
N ASP A 63 15.71 5.39 10.54
CA ASP A 63 15.02 4.17 10.13
C ASP A 63 13.58 4.47 9.71
N ASN A 64 12.85 5.31 10.47
CA ASN A 64 11.49 5.73 10.11
C ASN A 64 11.45 6.45 8.76
N GLN A 65 12.46 7.27 8.46
CA GLN A 65 12.55 7.94 7.16
C GLN A 65 12.83 6.93 6.03
N LYS A 66 13.74 5.98 6.26
CA LYS A 66 14.05 4.92 5.31
C LYS A 66 12.82 4.07 4.97
N MET A 67 12.01 3.70 5.98
CA MET A 67 10.76 2.95 5.80
C MET A 67 9.76 3.73 4.93
N LEU A 68 9.54 5.01 5.26
CA LEU A 68 8.64 5.89 4.49
C LEU A 68 9.11 6.07 3.05
N ASP A 69 10.41 6.26 2.83
CA ASP A 69 10.96 6.48 1.50
C ASP A 69 10.88 5.22 0.64
N ALA A 70 11.08 4.03 1.23
CA ALA A 70 10.87 2.76 0.54
C ALA A 70 9.41 2.60 0.10
N VAL A 71 8.46 2.84 1.01
CA VAL A 71 7.02 2.76 0.70
C VAL A 71 6.59 3.79 -0.34
N ARG A 72 7.06 5.04 -0.23
CA ARG A 72 6.80 6.09 -1.24
C ARG A 72 7.32 5.69 -2.61
N LYS A 73 8.51 5.09 -2.68
CA LYS A 73 9.11 4.62 -3.93
C LYS A 73 8.23 3.57 -4.59
N GLU A 74 7.77 2.56 -3.85
CA GLU A 74 6.90 1.52 -4.43
C GLU A 74 5.52 2.04 -4.80
N LEU A 75 4.90 2.88 -3.97
CA LEU A 75 3.65 3.56 -4.29
C LEU A 75 3.73 4.32 -5.61
N ASN A 76 4.80 5.12 -5.80
CA ASN A 76 5.03 5.84 -7.05
C ASN A 76 5.25 4.89 -8.23
N PHE A 77 6.06 3.83 -8.03
CA PHE A 77 6.35 2.88 -9.09
C PHE A 77 5.08 2.18 -9.59
N TYR A 78 4.33 1.52 -8.71
CA TYR A 78 3.16 0.72 -9.10
C TYR A 78 1.98 1.56 -9.56
N PHE A 79 1.69 2.69 -8.90
CA PHE A 79 0.53 3.51 -9.26
C PHE A 79 0.78 4.50 -10.39
N LEU A 80 2.02 4.98 -10.59
CA LEU A 80 2.31 6.10 -11.49
C LEU A 80 3.31 5.75 -12.61
N GLU A 81 4.41 5.06 -12.29
CA GLU A 81 5.53 4.88 -13.24
C GLU A 81 5.38 3.66 -14.15
N LEU A 82 4.80 2.58 -13.63
CA LEU A 82 4.58 1.34 -14.38
C LEU A 82 3.59 1.52 -15.54
N LYS A 83 2.71 2.53 -15.44
CA LYS A 83 1.74 2.94 -16.49
C LYS A 83 0.81 1.80 -16.94
N GLU A 84 0.42 0.96 -16.00
CA GLU A 84 -0.61 -0.04 -16.24
C GLU A 84 -1.93 0.59 -16.67
N LYS A 85 -2.70 -0.14 -17.48
CA LYS A 85 -4.02 0.32 -17.94
C LYS A 85 -4.96 0.54 -16.75
N ASP A 86 -4.89 -0.37 -15.77
CA ASP A 86 -5.59 -0.31 -14.50
C ASP A 86 -4.59 -0.53 -13.36
N PRO A 87 -3.99 0.55 -12.82
CA PRO A 87 -2.99 0.43 -11.77
C PRO A 87 -3.54 -0.13 -10.45
N TRP A 88 -4.84 0.04 -10.17
CA TRP A 88 -5.44 -0.55 -8.97
C TRP A 88 -5.48 -2.07 -9.07
N ALA A 89 -6.00 -2.57 -10.19
CA ALA A 89 -6.04 -4.01 -10.45
C ALA A 89 -4.64 -4.63 -10.44
N TYR A 90 -3.64 -3.92 -10.98
CA TYR A 90 -2.26 -4.36 -10.91
C TYR A 90 -1.73 -4.40 -9.47
N ALA A 91 -1.97 -3.37 -8.66
CA ALA A 91 -1.55 -3.35 -7.25
C ALA A 91 -2.19 -4.50 -6.46
N CYS A 92 -3.47 -4.81 -6.70
CA CYS A 92 -4.13 -5.97 -6.10
C CYS A 92 -3.48 -7.29 -6.53
N TYR A 93 -3.15 -7.43 -7.82
CA TYR A 93 -2.39 -8.58 -8.32
C TYR A 93 -0.98 -8.66 -7.70
N HIS A 94 -0.29 -7.53 -7.55
CA HIS A 94 1.05 -7.49 -6.98
C HIS A 94 1.09 -8.11 -5.58
N CYS A 95 0.04 -7.91 -4.77
CA CYS A 95 -0.11 -8.52 -3.44
C CYS A 95 0.06 -10.05 -3.44
N THR A 96 -0.17 -10.73 -4.57
CA THR A 96 -0.04 -12.19 -4.70
C THR A 96 1.26 -12.65 -5.38
N THR A 97 2.20 -11.74 -5.66
CA THR A 97 3.42 -12.06 -6.42
C THR A 97 4.60 -12.41 -5.51
N ALA A 98 5.55 -13.19 -6.02
CA ALA A 98 6.82 -13.43 -5.33
C ALA A 98 7.63 -12.13 -5.10
N ALA A 99 7.46 -11.13 -5.97
CA ALA A 99 8.09 -9.83 -5.78
C ALA A 99 7.60 -9.13 -4.50
N ASN A 100 6.31 -9.27 -4.17
CA ASN A 100 5.75 -8.80 -2.90
C ASN A 100 6.28 -9.60 -1.70
N LEU A 101 6.48 -10.91 -1.87
CA LEU A 101 6.96 -11.79 -0.80
C LEU A 101 8.43 -11.49 -0.41
N TYR A 102 9.29 -11.19 -1.39
CA TYR A 102 10.73 -10.99 -1.16
C TYR A 102 11.16 -9.51 -1.09
N SER A 103 10.21 -8.55 -1.15
CA SER A 103 10.50 -7.13 -0.91
C SER A 103 10.60 -6.85 0.59
N ASP A 104 11.21 -5.73 0.97
CA ASP A 104 11.09 -5.18 2.33
C ASP A 104 9.73 -4.48 2.54
N VAL A 105 9.01 -4.18 1.45
CA VAL A 105 7.71 -3.54 1.45
C VAL A 105 6.66 -4.56 1.02
N HIS A 106 5.72 -4.84 1.92
CA HIS A 106 4.68 -5.84 1.66
C HIS A 106 3.31 -5.19 1.51
N TRP A 107 2.56 -5.69 0.53
CA TRP A 107 1.24 -5.24 0.15
C TRP A 107 0.24 -6.34 0.45
N HIS A 108 -0.79 -6.01 1.22
CA HIS A 108 -1.88 -6.92 1.55
C HIS A 108 -3.22 -6.32 1.16
N HIS A 109 -3.95 -6.98 0.25
CA HIS A 109 -5.23 -6.53 -0.27
C HIS A 109 -6.39 -7.02 0.60
N TYR A 110 -7.23 -6.09 1.04
CA TYR A 110 -8.48 -6.33 1.76
C TYR A 110 -9.65 -6.00 0.84
N PRO A 111 -10.13 -6.92 -0.03
CA PRO A 111 -11.15 -6.63 -1.03
C PRO A 111 -12.53 -6.26 -0.45
N ASN A 112 -12.79 -6.65 0.80
CA ASN A 112 -14.06 -6.41 1.48
C ASN A 112 -13.89 -5.65 2.80
N GLY A 113 -12.77 -4.93 2.94
CA GLY A 113 -12.37 -4.29 4.19
C GLY A 113 -11.82 -5.24 5.24
N ASP A 114 -11.24 -4.67 6.28
CA ASP A 114 -10.70 -5.34 7.46
C ASP A 114 -11.82 -5.45 8.51
N LYS A 115 -12.63 -6.51 8.41
CA LYS A 115 -13.82 -6.71 9.25
C LYS A 115 -13.51 -7.16 10.69
N GLY A 116 -12.24 -7.11 11.10
CA GLY A 116 -11.83 -7.46 12.46
C GLY A 116 -12.13 -8.91 12.83
N GLU A 117 -12.08 -9.84 11.87
CA GLU A 117 -12.07 -11.26 12.20
C GLU A 117 -10.71 -11.56 12.86
N SER A 118 -10.75 -11.63 14.20
CA SER A 118 -9.79 -12.19 15.15
C SER A 118 -8.54 -12.79 14.51
N GLU A 119 -7.37 -12.26 14.90
CA GLU A 119 -6.02 -12.83 14.77
C GLU A 119 -6.00 -14.34 14.52
N HIS A 120 -6.29 -14.76 13.29
CA HIS A 120 -5.87 -16.05 12.80
C HIS A 120 -4.54 -15.77 12.17
N HIS A 121 -3.48 -16.02 12.96
CA HIS A 121 -2.18 -16.37 12.45
C HIS A 121 -2.40 -17.23 11.19
N ALA A 122 -2.24 -16.61 10.02
CA ALA A 122 -2.12 -17.36 8.80
C ALA A 122 -0.78 -18.07 8.94
N GLU A 123 -0.82 -19.30 9.46
CA GLU A 123 0.28 -20.23 9.31
C GLU A 123 0.58 -20.28 7.82
N ILE A 124 1.71 -19.69 7.44
CA ILE A 124 2.30 -19.90 6.13
C ILE A 124 2.60 -21.41 6.06
N VAL A 125 1.70 -22.18 5.47
CA VAL A 125 1.98 -23.54 5.07
C VAL A 125 2.92 -23.44 3.87
N ILE A 126 4.22 -23.51 4.15
CA ILE A 126 5.23 -23.80 3.14
C ILE A 126 5.05 -25.28 2.78
N LEU A 127 4.58 -25.55 1.57
CA LEU A 127 4.57 -26.89 0.95
C LEU A 127 5.98 -27.30 0.48
#